data_AF-A0A7C0ZLN5-F1
#
_entry.id   AF-A0A7C0ZLN5-F1
#
_cell.length_a   1.000
_cell.length_b   1.000
_cell.length_c   1.000
_cell.angle_alpha   90.00
_cell.angle_beta   90.00
_cell.angle_gamma   90.00
#
_symmetry.space_group_name_H-M   'P 1'
#
loop_
_entity.id
_entity.type
_entity.pdbx_description
1 polymer ?
#
loop_
_entity_poly.entity_id
_entity_poly.type
_entity_poly.pdbx_seq_one_letter_code
_entity_poly.pdbx_strand_id
1 'polypeptide(L)'
;MESMYRKVNLLTGWGVFLLAAVVYLVTLEPTVSFWDCGEFIAAGYKLEVGHPPGAPVFMLLARFFSLFAGGEVSKVAWMVNAMSGLASAFTILFLFWTITH
;
A
#
# COMPACT_ATOMS: atom_id res chain seq x y z
N MET A 1 2.04 0.43 35.64
CA MET A 1 2.66 -0.55 34.70
C MET A 1 1.94 -0.60 33.37
N GLU A 2 0.60 -0.68 33.33
CA GLU A 2 -0.21 -0.61 32.08
C GLU A 2 0.15 0.56 31.16
N SER A 3 0.32 1.77 31.71
CA SER A 3 0.64 2.98 30.92
C SER A 3 1.97 2.89 30.18
N MET A 4 2.97 2.22 30.78
CA MET A 4 4.29 2.05 30.16
C MET A 4 4.23 1.00 29.05
N TYR A 5 3.62 -0.15 29.31
CA TYR A 5 3.42 -1.18 28.31
C TYR A 5 2.65 -0.65 27.10
N ARG A 6 1.52 0.05 27.33
CA ARG A 6 0.72 0.64 26.24
C ARG A 6 1.54 1.59 25.36
N LYS A 7 2.36 2.45 25.97
CA LYS A 7 3.23 3.38 25.23
C LYS A 7 4.26 2.63 24.39
N VAL A 8 4.94 1.65 24.99
CA VAL A 8 5.94 0.83 24.28
C VAL A 8 5.27 0.06 23.15
N ASN A 9 4.11 -0.56 23.38
CA ASN A 9 3.39 -1.32 22.36
C ASN A 9 2.97 -0.46 21.17
N LEU A 10 2.47 0.76 21.41
CA LEU A 10 2.14 1.70 20.34
C LEU A 10 3.38 2.13 19.55
N LEU A 11 4.46 2.50 20.23
CA LEU A 11 5.70 2.93 19.59
C LEU A 11 6.36 1.80 18.79
N THR A 12 6.41 0.58 19.36
CA THR A 12 6.95 -0.60 18.67
C THR A 12 6.13 -0.93 17.44
N GLY A 13 4.79 -0.91 17.50
CA GLY A 13 3.94 -1.13 16.34
C GLY A 13 4.24 -0.15 15.21
N TRP A 14 4.28 1.15 15.49
CA TRP A 14 4.66 2.16 14.50
C TRP A 14 6.11 2.00 14.00
N GLY A 15 7.04 1.54 14.85
CA GLY A 15 8.40 1.20 14.44
C GLY A 15 8.44 0.04 13.44
N VAL A 16 7.66 -1.02 13.67
CA VAL A 16 7.51 -2.16 12.75
C VAL A 16 6.86 -1.71 11.44
N PHE A 17 5.84 -0.85 11.50
CA PHE A 17 5.25 -0.23 10.31
C PHE A 17 6.29 0.52 9.48
N LEU A 18 7.09 1.40 10.10
CA LEU A 18 8.10 2.19 9.40
C LEU A 18 9.16 1.30 8.75
N LEU A 19 9.60 0.26 9.45
CA LEU A 19 10.55 -0.71 8.89
C LEU A 19 9.96 -1.40 7.66
N ALA A 20 8.73 -1.91 7.76
CA ALA A 20 8.05 -2.57 6.65
C ALA A 20 7.82 -1.61 5.47
N ALA A 21 7.37 -0.39 5.73
CA ALA A 21 7.14 0.63 4.71
C ALA A 21 8.43 0.98 3.97
N VAL A 22 9.54 1.17 4.69
CA VAL A 22 10.85 1.42 4.06
C VAL A 22 11.25 0.24 3.18
N VAL A 23 11.19 -1.00 3.70
CA VAL A 23 11.54 -2.20 2.93
C VAL A 23 10.70 -2.27 1.65
N TYR A 24 9.37 -2.18 1.74
CA TYR A 24 8.50 -2.26 0.57
C TYR A 24 8.70 -1.12 -0.43
N LEU A 25 8.97 0.10 0.03
CA LEU A 25 9.20 1.25 -0.86
C LEU A 25 10.57 1.19 -1.56
N VAL A 26 11.62 0.65 -0.92
CA VAL A 26 12.95 0.52 -1.57
C VAL A 26 13.07 -0.73 -2.45
N THR A 27 12.25 -1.75 -2.22
CA THR A 27 12.18 -2.95 -3.06
C THR A 27 11.01 -2.92 -4.05
N LEU A 28 10.46 -1.74 -4.32
CA LEU A 28 9.30 -1.56 -5.17
C LEU A 28 9.60 -1.98 -6.61
N GLU A 29 8.70 -2.72 -7.25
CA GLU A 29 8.74 -2.89 -8.70
C GLU A 29 8.47 -1.53 -9.37
N PRO A 30 9.39 -0.99 -10.18
CA PRO A 30 9.20 0.34 -10.79
C PRO A 30 8.13 0.36 -11.88
N THR A 31 7.76 -0.81 -12.40
CA THR A 31 6.85 -0.94 -13.54
C THR A 31 5.69 -1.89 -13.23
N VAL A 32 5.21 -2.60 -14.25
CA VAL A 32 4.15 -3.58 -14.11
C VAL A 32 4.78 -4.92 -13.75
N SER A 33 4.47 -5.45 -12.57
CA SER A 33 4.88 -6.80 -12.21
C SER A 33 4.06 -7.86 -12.97
N PHE A 34 4.53 -9.09 -12.91
CA PHE A 34 3.84 -10.22 -13.52
C PHE A 34 2.39 -10.36 -13.04
N TRP A 35 1.53 -10.83 -13.95
CA TRP A 35 0.13 -11.20 -13.71
C TRP A 35 -0.83 -10.00 -13.59
N ASP A 36 -1.51 -9.84 -12.45
CA ASP A 36 -2.66 -8.95 -12.31
C ASP A 36 -2.30 -7.47 -12.16
N CYS A 37 -1.06 -7.15 -11.76
CA CYS A 37 -0.70 -5.77 -11.43
C CYS A 37 -0.88 -4.81 -12.61
N GLY A 38 -0.57 -5.24 -13.83
CA GLY A 38 -0.78 -4.42 -15.03
C GLY A 38 -2.25 -4.10 -15.28
N GLU A 39 -3.09 -5.12 -15.16
CA GLU A 39 -4.53 -4.99 -15.31
C GLU A 39 -5.11 -4.05 -14.25
N PHE A 40 -4.77 -4.25 -12.98
CA PHE A 40 -5.27 -3.44 -11.87
C PHE A 40 -4.76 -1.99 -11.91
N ILE A 41 -3.50 -1.76 -12.30
CA ILE A 41 -2.95 -0.41 -12.47
C ILE A 41 -3.66 0.31 -13.61
N ALA A 42 -3.85 -0.36 -14.76
CA ALA A 42 -4.53 0.23 -15.91
C ALA A 42 -6.00 0.53 -15.60
N ALA A 43 -6.72 -0.42 -15.00
CA ALA A 43 -8.11 -0.26 -14.60
C ALA A 43 -8.25 0.84 -13.54
N GLY A 44 -7.39 0.87 -12.52
CA GLY A 44 -7.40 1.91 -11.48
C GLY A 44 -7.06 3.30 -12.03
N TYR A 45 -6.08 3.37 -12.94
CA TYR A 45 -5.71 4.63 -13.59
C TYR A 45 -6.86 5.23 -14.41
N LYS A 46 -7.64 4.39 -15.11
CA LYS A 46 -8.77 4.84 -15.92
C LYS A 46 -10.13 4.83 -15.21
N LEU A 47 -10.17 4.35 -13.96
CA LEU A 47 -11.41 4.09 -13.21
C LEU A 47 -12.35 3.10 -13.94
N GLU A 48 -11.78 2.02 -14.47
CA GLU A 48 -12.48 0.92 -15.10
C GLU A 48 -12.71 -0.23 -14.11
N VAL A 49 -13.57 -1.19 -14.48
CA VAL A 49 -13.80 -2.42 -13.72
C VAL A 49 -13.02 -3.55 -14.39
N GLY A 50 -11.97 -4.05 -13.75
CA GLY A 50 -11.16 -5.17 -14.27
C GLY A 50 -11.98 -6.47 -14.42
N HIS A 51 -12.45 -7.03 -13.31
CA HIS A 51 -13.31 -8.22 -13.28
C HIS A 51 -14.55 -8.00 -12.41
N PRO A 52 -15.76 -8.47 -12.78
CA PRO A 52 -16.93 -8.46 -11.89
C PRO A 52 -16.67 -9.30 -10.63
N PRO A 53 -17.05 -8.88 -9.40
CA PRO A 53 -17.84 -7.71 -8.97
C PRO A 53 -17.06 -6.38 -8.80
N GLY A 54 -15.80 -6.33 -9.24
CA GLY A 54 -14.90 -5.18 -9.15
C GLY A 54 -14.16 -5.06 -7.82
N ALA A 55 -13.15 -4.18 -7.77
CA ALA A 55 -12.41 -3.82 -6.56
C ALA A 55 -12.48 -2.30 -6.31
N PRO A 56 -13.67 -1.75 -6.01
CA PRO A 56 -13.93 -0.29 -6.08
C PRO A 56 -13.02 0.54 -5.17
N VAL A 57 -12.75 0.09 -3.95
CA VAL A 57 -11.84 0.79 -3.03
C VAL A 57 -10.42 0.84 -3.58
N PHE A 58 -9.93 -0.27 -4.14
CA PHE A 58 -8.62 -0.32 -4.78
C PHE A 58 -8.57 0.64 -5.98
N MET A 59 -9.59 0.65 -6.84
CA MET A 59 -9.60 1.51 -8.04
C MET A 59 -9.57 2.99 -7.66
N LEU A 60 -10.33 3.41 -6.63
CA LEU A 60 -10.32 4.78 -6.13
C LEU A 60 -8.97 5.17 -5.52
N LEU A 61 -8.36 4.30 -4.72
CA LEU A 61 -7.04 4.55 -4.13
C LEU A 61 -5.95 4.58 -5.21
N ALA A 62 -5.96 3.64 -6.16
CA ALA A 62 -5.02 3.61 -7.27
C ALA A 62 -5.12 4.88 -8.11
N ARG A 63 -6.35 5.35 -8.39
CA ARG A 63 -6.56 6.62 -9.06
C ARG A 63 -6.02 7.80 -8.26
N PHE A 64 -6.31 7.87 -6.96
CA PHE A 64 -5.79 8.93 -6.08
C PHE A 64 -4.26 8.96 -6.08
N PHE A 65 -3.60 7.81 -5.91
CA PHE A 65 -2.14 7.73 -5.91
C PHE A 65 -1.53 8.06 -7.27
N SER A 66 -2.20 7.70 -8.37
CA SER A 66 -1.74 8.05 -9.72
C SER A 66 -1.67 9.57 -9.97
N LEU A 67 -2.41 10.39 -9.20
CA LEU A 67 -2.33 11.86 -9.31
C LEU A 67 -0.96 12.41 -8.90
N PHE A 68 -0.25 11.71 -8.00
CA PHE A 68 1.11 12.08 -7.61
C PHE A 68 2.15 11.83 -8.71
N ALA A 69 1.77 11.17 -9.82
CA ALA A 69 2.62 11.05 -11.00
C ALA A 69 2.83 12.39 -11.74
N GLY A 70 2.11 13.46 -11.37
CA GLY A 70 2.32 14.80 -11.92
C GLY A 70 1.98 14.92 -13.41
N GLY A 71 1.12 14.03 -13.93
CA GLY A 71 0.79 13.94 -15.36
C GLY A 71 1.73 13.06 -16.18
N GLU A 72 2.83 12.56 -15.61
CA GLU A 72 3.75 11.64 -16.30
C GLU A 72 3.26 10.19 -16.19
N VAL A 73 2.69 9.67 -17.28
CA VAL A 73 2.10 8.31 -17.33
C VAL A 73 3.12 7.22 -16.95
N SER A 74 4.39 7.39 -17.28
CA SER A 74 5.46 6.43 -16.93
C SER A 74 5.66 6.26 -15.41
N LYS A 75 5.23 7.23 -14.60
CA LYS A 75 5.33 7.18 -13.13
C LYS A 75 4.09 6.57 -12.46
N VAL A 76 3.00 6.34 -13.19
CA VAL A 76 1.74 5.84 -12.64
C VAL A 76 1.93 4.47 -11.98
N ALA A 77 2.61 3.55 -12.66
CA ALA A 77 2.86 2.21 -12.12
C ALA A 77 3.62 2.27 -10.79
N TRP A 78 4.67 3.08 -10.71
CA TRP A 78 5.43 3.30 -9.48
C TRP A 78 4.56 3.86 -8.35
N MET A 79 3.70 4.85 -8.63
CA MET A 79 2.82 5.44 -7.60
C MET A 79 1.77 4.45 -7.08
N VAL A 80 1.18 3.64 -7.96
CA VAL A 80 0.18 2.63 -7.56
C VAL A 80 0.86 1.45 -6.85
N ASN A 81 2.07 1.06 -7.25
CA ASN A 81 2.84 0.06 -6.51
C ASN A 81 3.20 0.59 -5.11
N ALA A 82 3.58 1.86 -4.97
CA ALA A 82 3.88 2.48 -3.67
C ALA A 82 2.65 2.48 -2.74
N MET A 83 1.46 2.75 -3.28
CA MET A 83 0.20 2.59 -2.55
C MET A 83 0.05 1.16 -2.00
N SER A 84 0.23 0.14 -2.84
CA SER A 84 0.13 -1.26 -2.45
C SER A 84 1.16 -1.61 -1.37
N GLY A 85 2.40 -1.15 -1.51
CA GLY A 85 3.46 -1.36 -0.51
C GLY A 85 3.14 -0.72 0.85
N LEU A 86 2.58 0.49 0.87
CA LEU A 86 2.12 1.15 2.10
C LEU A 86 0.94 0.41 2.73
N ALA A 87 -0.01 -0.07 1.93
CA ALA A 87 -1.12 -0.87 2.43
C ALA A 87 -0.63 -2.17 3.08
N SER A 88 0.35 -2.86 2.48
CA SER A 88 1.00 -4.03 3.07
C SER A 88 1.73 -3.71 4.38
N ALA A 89 2.38 -2.55 4.48
CA ALA A 89 3.00 -2.12 5.74
C ALA A 89 1.96 -1.90 6.86
N PHE A 90 0.79 -1.34 6.54
CA PHE A 90 -0.33 -1.24 7.49
C PHE A 90 -0.86 -2.61 7.93
N THR A 91 -0.90 -3.60 7.03
CA THR A 91 -1.25 -4.98 7.44
C THR A 91 -0.30 -5.50 8.51
N ILE A 92 1.01 -5.26 8.38
CA ILE A 92 2.00 -5.67 9.39
C ILE A 92 1.78 -4.93 10.72
N LEU A 93 1.48 -3.63 10.70
CA LEU A 93 1.13 -2.86 11.90
C LEU A 93 -0.05 -3.48 12.67
N PHE A 94 -1.14 -3.76 11.95
CA PHE A 94 -2.34 -4.33 12.55
C PHE A 94 -2.13 -5.77 13.01
N LEU A 95 -1.32 -6.55 12.28
CA LEU A 95 -0.93 -7.88 12.72
C LEU A 95 -0.17 -7.82 14.04
N PHE A 96 0.84 -6.94 14.15
CA PHE A 96 1.59 -6.74 15.38
C PHE A 96 0.66 -6.46 16.57
N TRP A 97 -0.25 -5.49 16.46
CA TRP A 97 -1.20 -5.18 17.54
C TRP A 97 -2.24 -6.27 17.81
N THR A 98 -2.50 -7.15 16.84
CA THR A 98 -3.43 -8.27 17.01
C THR A 98 -2.82 -9.41 17.84
N ILE A 99 -1.50 -9.60 17.76
CA ILE A 99 -0.80 -10.72 18.43
C ILE A 99 -0.06 -10.34 19.71
N THR A 100 0.04 -9.04 20.03
CA THR A 100 0.60 -8.53 21.29
C THR A 100 -0.49 -8.33 22.34
N HIS A 101 -0.33 -8.94 23.52
CA HIS A 101 -1.26 -8.82 24.66
C HIS A 101 -0.51 -8.44 25.92
#